data_AF-A0A832T1B3-F1
#
_entry.id   AF-A0A832T1B3-F1
#
_cell.length_a   1.000
_cell.length_b   1.000
_cell.length_c   1.000
_cell.angle_alpha   90.00
_cell.angle_beta   90.00
_cell.angle_gamma   90.00
#
_symmetry.space_group_name_H-M   'P 1'
#
loop_
_entity.id
_entity.type
_entity.pdbx_description
1 polymer ?
#
loop_
_entity_poly.entity_id
_entity_poly.type
_entity_poly.pdbx_seq_one_letter_code
_entity_poly.pdbx_strand_id
1 'polypeptide(L)'
;MTRQLVVLFIAIVIVAIASAFMPVERFVADAIRPPSNKVLTPDGVKDIASTPLWLYAWRITVIFTILLFAAIVATFFVKPNARARWTLAMLSIAAAVFHYLTLLFTSSPPGYGVSIYPLFYTINVKNNIQIYLDIGQVFILYSIYNIYIAEKKLS
;
A
#
# COMPACT_ATOMS: atom_id res chain seq x y z
N MET A 1 5.15 25.60 7.39
CA MET A 1 4.85 24.15 7.27
C MET A 1 4.66 23.70 5.82
N THR A 2 3.95 24.47 4.99
CA THR A 2 3.57 24.12 3.60
C THR A 2 4.72 23.67 2.70
N ARG A 3 5.86 24.38 2.67
CA ARG A 3 7.02 24.00 1.84
C ARG A 3 7.59 22.61 2.19
N GLN A 4 7.62 22.25 3.48
CA GLN A 4 8.12 20.95 3.91
C GLN A 4 7.18 19.81 3.51
N LEU A 5 5.87 20.03 3.56
CA LEU A 5 4.87 19.07 3.11
C LEU A 5 4.93 18.87 1.58
N VAL A 6 5.15 19.94 0.82
CA VAL A 6 5.36 19.84 -0.65
C VAL A 6 6.61 19.01 -0.97
N VAL A 7 7.73 19.27 -0.28
CA VAL A 7 8.97 18.49 -0.47
C VAL A 7 8.75 17.02 -0.12
N LEU A 8 8.05 16.75 0.99
CA LEU A 8 7.71 15.38 1.38
C LEU A 8 6.81 14.70 0.34
N PHE A 9 5.78 15.38 -0.15
CA PHE A 9 4.91 14.88 -1.21
C PHE A 9 5.71 14.50 -2.47
N ILE A 10 6.59 15.39 -2.94
CA ILE A 10 7.45 15.12 -4.10
C ILE A 10 8.34 13.90 -3.85
N ALA A 11 8.95 13.79 -2.67
CA ALA A 11 9.76 12.64 -2.31
C ALA A 11 8.96 11.33 -2.33
N ILE A 12 7.73 11.35 -1.79
CA ILE A 12 6.80 10.21 -1.81
C ILE A 12 6.49 9.81 -3.26
N VAL A 13 6.21 10.76 -4.15
CA VAL A 13 5.94 10.48 -5.58
C VAL A 13 7.16 9.86 -6.26
N ILE A 14 8.36 10.41 -6.03
CA ILE A 14 9.60 9.87 -6.61
C ILE A 14 9.85 8.44 -6.14
N VAL A 15 9.70 8.19 -4.82
CA VAL A 15 9.86 6.85 -4.25
C VAL A 15 8.82 5.88 -4.80
N ALA A 16 7.57 6.32 -5.00
CA ALA A 16 6.53 5.49 -5.62
C ALA A 16 6.89 5.10 -7.06
N ILE A 17 7.34 6.04 -7.88
CA ILE A 17 7.77 5.75 -9.26
C ILE A 17 8.93 4.76 -9.25
N ALA A 18 9.95 4.99 -8.44
CA ALA A 18 11.10 4.07 -8.35
C ALA A 18 10.67 2.67 -7.88
N SER A 19 9.82 2.60 -6.86
CA SER A 19 9.34 1.34 -6.26
C SER A 19 8.54 0.49 -7.24
N ALA A 20 7.79 1.10 -8.16
CA ALA A 20 7.00 0.40 -9.17
C ALA A 20 7.84 -0.58 -10.02
N PHE A 21 9.11 -0.25 -10.23
CA PHE A 21 10.04 -1.03 -11.05
C PHE A 21 11.03 -1.86 -10.25
N MET A 22 10.95 -1.84 -8.91
CA MET A 22 11.82 -2.65 -8.07
C MET A 22 11.37 -4.13 -8.05
N PRO A 23 12.31 -5.09 -8.07
CA PRO A 23 12.00 -6.53 -7.98
C PRO A 23 11.72 -6.94 -6.53
N VAL A 24 10.69 -6.35 -5.91
CA VAL A 24 10.44 -6.52 -4.47
C VAL A 24 10.06 -7.95 -4.11
N GLU A 25 9.61 -8.75 -5.07
CA GLU A 25 9.19 -10.14 -4.91
C GLU A 25 10.27 -10.98 -4.21
N ARG A 26 11.55 -10.69 -4.48
CA ARG A 26 12.70 -11.37 -3.89
C ARG A 26 12.86 -11.13 -2.39
N PHE A 27 12.23 -10.09 -1.85
CA PHE A 27 12.31 -9.73 -0.43
C PHE A 27 11.14 -10.28 0.41
N VAL A 28 10.06 -10.74 -0.23
CA VAL A 28 8.81 -11.12 0.47
C VAL A 28 8.38 -12.57 0.24
N ALA A 29 9.06 -13.33 -0.62
CA ALA A 29 8.71 -14.73 -0.87
C ALA A 29 9.95 -15.62 -0.92
N ASP A 30 9.94 -16.68 -0.11
CA ASP A 30 10.95 -17.75 -0.14
C ASP A 30 10.77 -18.67 -1.37
N ALA A 31 9.59 -18.65 -1.99
CA ALA A 31 9.27 -19.40 -3.20
C ALA A 31 9.28 -18.48 -4.45
N ILE A 32 9.74 -19.02 -5.58
CA ILE A 32 9.62 -18.34 -6.88
C ILE A 32 8.13 -18.12 -7.17
N ARG A 33 7.67 -16.87 -7.01
CA ARG A 33 6.29 -16.49 -7.30
C ARG A 33 5.98 -16.84 -8.76
N PRO A 34 4.73 -17.28 -9.07
CA PRO A 34 4.26 -17.36 -10.44
C PRO A 34 4.60 -16.06 -11.21
N PRO A 35 4.93 -16.16 -12.51
CA PRO A 35 5.44 -15.02 -13.27
C PRO A 35 4.52 -13.80 -13.19
N SER A 36 5.12 -12.62 -13.31
CA SER A 36 4.51 -11.30 -13.08
C SER A 36 3.31 -10.97 -13.97
N ASN A 37 2.94 -11.85 -14.89
CA ASN A 37 1.97 -11.64 -15.95
C ASN A 37 0.64 -12.34 -15.69
N LYS A 38 0.19 -12.41 -14.43
CA LYS A 38 -1.06 -13.08 -14.05
C LYS A 38 -2.13 -12.11 -13.55
N VAL A 39 -3.38 -12.34 -13.94
CA VAL A 39 -4.55 -11.56 -13.49
C VAL A 39 -5.66 -12.50 -13.04
N LEU A 40 -6.41 -12.07 -12.03
CA LEU A 40 -7.57 -12.80 -11.52
C LEU A 40 -8.79 -12.60 -12.42
N THR A 41 -9.46 -13.70 -12.77
CA THR A 41 -10.74 -13.70 -13.50
C THR A 41 -11.75 -14.65 -12.82
N PRO A 42 -13.05 -14.56 -13.14
CA PRO A 42 -14.06 -15.48 -12.60
C PRO A 42 -13.72 -16.94 -12.86
N ASP A 43 -13.15 -17.22 -14.03
CA ASP A 43 -12.77 -18.56 -14.48
C ASP A 43 -11.42 -19.02 -13.92
N GLY A 44 -10.78 -18.23 -13.07
CA GLY A 44 -9.46 -18.51 -12.50
C GLY A 44 -8.39 -17.48 -12.87
N VAL A 45 -7.13 -17.83 -12.61
CA VAL A 45 -5.99 -16.96 -12.93
C VAL A 45 -5.62 -17.13 -14.40
N LYS A 46 -5.60 -16.04 -15.16
CA LYS A 46 -5.21 -16.02 -16.58
C LYS A 46 -3.85 -15.34 -16.75
N ASP A 47 -3.06 -15.84 -17.69
CA ASP A 47 -1.83 -15.20 -18.12
C ASP A 47 -2.15 -14.06 -19.09
N ILE A 48 -1.38 -12.97 -19.00
CA ILE A 48 -1.50 -11.79 -19.85
C ILE A 48 -0.15 -11.47 -20.52
N ALA A 49 -0.20 -10.67 -21.60
CA ALA A 49 0.99 -10.35 -22.39
C ALA A 49 1.91 -9.29 -21.76
N SER A 50 1.39 -8.48 -20.84
CA SER A 50 2.10 -7.36 -20.22
C SER A 50 2.05 -7.43 -18.69
N THR A 51 2.91 -6.66 -18.03
CA THR A 51 2.86 -6.54 -16.57
C THR A 51 1.55 -5.84 -16.15
N PRO A 52 0.73 -6.46 -15.28
CA PRO A 52 -0.54 -5.88 -14.86
C PRO A 52 -0.33 -4.69 -13.92
N LEU A 53 -1.28 -3.75 -13.95
CA LEU A 53 -1.27 -2.55 -13.11
C LEU A 53 -1.21 -2.86 -11.60
N TRP A 54 -1.87 -3.93 -11.16
CA TRP A 54 -1.83 -4.33 -9.75
C TRP A 54 -0.42 -4.64 -9.27
N LEU A 55 0.47 -5.14 -10.13
CA LEU A 55 1.82 -5.49 -9.71
C LEU A 55 2.65 -4.24 -9.42
N TYR A 56 2.52 -3.20 -10.24
CA TYR A 56 3.17 -1.92 -9.97
C TYR A 56 2.66 -1.32 -8.65
N ALA A 57 1.34 -1.29 -8.46
CA ALA A 57 0.74 -0.80 -7.21
C ALA A 57 1.21 -1.61 -6.00
N TRP A 58 1.24 -2.94 -6.13
CA TRP A 58 1.66 -3.84 -5.05
C TRP A 58 3.11 -3.63 -4.65
N ARG A 59 4.01 -3.46 -5.64
CA ARG A 59 5.43 -3.17 -5.37
C ARG A 59 5.60 -1.90 -4.57
N ILE A 60 4.85 -0.86 -4.95
CA ILE A 60 4.83 0.40 -4.23
C ILE A 60 4.32 0.17 -2.80
N THR A 61 3.19 -0.52 -2.62
CA THR A 61 2.66 -0.85 -1.29
C THR A 61 3.70 -1.52 -0.41
N VAL A 62 4.39 -2.56 -0.91
CA VAL A 62 5.42 -3.28 -0.15
C VAL A 62 6.53 -2.33 0.33
N ILE A 63 7.11 -1.53 -0.56
CA ILE A 63 8.16 -0.59 -0.18
C ILE A 63 7.65 0.43 0.83
N PHE A 64 6.47 1.01 0.63
CA PHE A 64 5.91 1.99 1.54
C PHE A 64 5.57 1.40 2.90
N THR A 65 5.09 0.15 2.96
CA THR A 65 4.88 -0.56 4.23
C THR A 65 6.21 -0.79 4.95
N ILE A 66 7.28 -1.18 4.24
CA ILE A 66 8.62 -1.33 4.84
C ILE A 66 9.14 0.00 5.38
N LEU A 67 9.04 1.08 4.59
CA LEU A 67 9.47 2.42 5.01
C LEU A 67 8.64 2.93 6.21
N LEU A 68 7.33 2.71 6.21
CA LEU A 68 6.45 3.03 7.32
C LEU A 68 6.86 2.24 8.57
N PHE A 69 7.08 0.94 8.45
CA PHE A 69 7.50 0.10 9.56
C PHE A 69 8.85 0.55 10.14
N ALA A 70 9.84 0.82 9.29
CA ALA A 70 11.13 1.38 9.71
C ALA A 70 10.96 2.73 10.42
N ALA A 71 10.10 3.61 9.91
CA ALA A 71 9.80 4.90 10.55
C ALA A 71 9.11 4.73 11.90
N ILE A 72 8.19 3.76 12.05
CA ILE A 72 7.55 3.42 13.33
C ILE A 72 8.60 2.93 14.33
N VAL A 73 9.48 2.01 13.94
CA VAL A 73 10.56 1.50 14.78
C VAL A 73 11.47 2.64 15.25
N ALA A 74 11.80 3.59 14.37
CA ALA A 74 12.59 4.76 14.73
C ALA A 74 11.94 5.61 15.84
N THR A 75 10.60 5.62 15.95
CA THR A 75 9.91 6.36 17.01
C THR A 75 10.10 5.79 18.42
N PHE A 76 10.53 4.53 18.54
CA PHE A 76 10.88 3.95 19.84
C PHE A 76 12.18 4.55 20.40
N PHE A 77 13.05 5.04 19.54
CA PHE A 77 14.33 5.63 19.93
C PHE A 77 14.27 7.15 20.07
N VAL A 78 13.36 7.80 19.33
CA VAL A 78 13.26 9.27 19.31
C VAL A 78 11.80 9.72 19.35
N LYS A 79 11.47 10.60 20.31
CA LYS A 79 10.13 11.17 20.44
C LYS A 79 9.73 11.94 19.18
N PRO A 80 8.59 11.62 18.52
CA PRO A 80 8.23 12.25 17.25
C PRO A 80 7.85 13.73 17.41
N ASN A 81 8.55 14.60 16.68
CA ASN A 81 8.15 15.99 16.46
C ASN A 81 7.07 16.09 15.36
N ALA A 82 6.53 17.30 15.12
CA ALA A 82 5.47 17.50 14.13
C ALA A 82 5.87 17.02 12.72
N ARG A 83 7.12 17.23 12.30
CA ARG A 83 7.63 16.77 11.00
C ARG A 83 7.63 15.24 10.88
N ALA A 84 8.08 14.54 11.92
CA ALA A 84 8.06 13.08 11.96
C ALA A 84 6.62 12.54 11.90
N ARG A 85 5.67 13.19 12.61
CA ARG A 85 4.25 12.83 12.55
C ARG A 85 3.66 12.99 11.15
N TRP A 86 3.92 14.10 10.47
CA TRP A 86 3.51 14.28 9.08
C TRP A 86 4.15 13.26 8.13
N THR A 87 5.40 12.86 8.38
CA THR A 87 6.07 11.81 7.60
C THR A 87 5.38 10.46 7.77
N LEU A 88 5.07 10.06 9.00
CA LEU A 88 4.32 8.84 9.29
C LEU A 88 2.92 8.87 8.64
N ALA A 89 2.24 10.00 8.70
CA ALA A 89 0.92 10.17 8.07
C ALA A 89 1.00 10.01 6.56
N MET A 90 1.93 10.67 5.88
CA MET A 90 2.05 10.60 4.42
C MET A 90 2.49 9.22 3.92
N LEU A 91 3.41 8.55 4.63
CA LEU A 91 3.77 7.15 4.33
C LEU A 91 2.56 6.22 4.47
N SER A 92 1.74 6.43 5.50
CA SER A 92 0.53 5.63 5.73
C SER A 92 -0.53 5.88 4.66
N ILE A 93 -0.77 7.15 4.28
CA ILE A 93 -1.67 7.50 3.19
C ILE A 93 -1.21 6.87 1.88
N ALA A 94 0.08 6.99 1.53
CA ALA A 94 0.62 6.40 0.33
C ALA A 94 0.47 4.87 0.33
N ALA A 95 0.82 4.20 1.43
CA ALA A 95 0.63 2.75 1.58
C ALA A 95 -0.84 2.34 1.38
N ALA A 96 -1.78 3.08 1.99
CA ALA A 96 -3.22 2.83 1.84
C ALA A 96 -3.69 3.01 0.38
N VAL A 97 -3.32 4.11 -0.26
CA VAL A 97 -3.69 4.41 -1.65
C VAL A 97 -3.22 3.28 -2.57
N PHE A 98 -1.94 2.91 -2.52
CA PHE A 98 -1.41 1.87 -3.39
C PHE A 98 -1.93 0.46 -3.04
N HIS A 99 -2.24 0.20 -1.77
CA HIS A 99 -2.93 -1.02 -1.36
C HIS A 99 -4.31 -1.14 -2.03
N TYR A 100 -5.13 -0.09 -1.99
CA TYR A 100 -6.44 -0.12 -2.64
C TYR A 100 -6.35 -0.13 -4.18
N LEU A 101 -5.36 0.53 -4.78
CA LEU A 101 -5.09 0.39 -6.22
C LEU A 101 -4.69 -1.05 -6.57
N THR A 102 -3.91 -1.73 -5.73
CA THR A 102 -3.59 -3.14 -5.90
C THR A 102 -4.87 -3.97 -5.93
N LEU A 103 -5.72 -3.83 -4.91
CA LEU A 103 -6.99 -4.55 -4.84
C LEU A 103 -7.90 -4.29 -6.04
N LEU A 104 -8.02 -3.02 -6.45
CA LEU A 104 -8.83 -2.62 -7.60
C LEU A 104 -8.36 -3.29 -8.90
N PHE A 105 -7.05 -3.28 -9.17
CA PHE A 105 -6.50 -3.79 -10.43
C PHE A 105 -6.17 -5.28 -10.42
N THR A 106 -6.36 -5.99 -9.30
CA THR A 106 -6.02 -7.42 -9.18
C THR A 106 -6.87 -8.30 -10.10
N SER A 107 -8.08 -7.85 -10.48
CA SER A 107 -9.00 -8.61 -11.33
C SER A 107 -9.21 -7.99 -12.72
N SER A 108 -9.67 -8.81 -13.67
CA SER A 108 -10.17 -8.40 -14.98
C SER A 108 -11.65 -8.79 -15.16
N PRO A 109 -12.57 -7.82 -15.35
CA PRO A 109 -12.35 -6.37 -15.22
C PRO A 109 -11.95 -5.95 -13.79
N PRO A 110 -11.34 -4.75 -13.62
CA PRO A 110 -10.95 -4.24 -12.29
C PRO A 110 -12.11 -4.28 -11.29
N GLY A 111 -11.86 -4.78 -10.08
CA GLY A 111 -12.86 -4.98 -9.02
C GLY A 111 -13.78 -6.21 -9.15
N TYR A 112 -13.83 -6.89 -10.29
CA TYR A 112 -14.77 -8.00 -10.53
C TYR A 112 -14.52 -9.28 -9.71
N GLY A 113 -13.34 -9.41 -9.08
CA GLY A 113 -13.00 -10.53 -8.19
C GLY A 113 -12.71 -10.12 -6.75
N VAL A 114 -12.85 -8.84 -6.41
CA VAL A 114 -12.48 -8.31 -5.10
C VAL A 114 -13.62 -7.44 -4.56
N SER A 115 -14.12 -7.74 -3.37
CA SER A 115 -15.13 -6.90 -2.70
C SER A 115 -14.59 -6.39 -1.38
N ILE A 116 -14.65 -5.08 -1.16
CA ILE A 116 -14.10 -4.39 0.00
C ILE A 116 -15.22 -4.08 0.99
N TYR A 117 -15.03 -4.44 2.25
CA TYR A 117 -15.94 -4.20 3.37
C TYR A 117 -15.20 -3.48 4.50
N PRO A 118 -15.90 -2.95 5.53
CA PRO A 118 -15.25 -2.56 6.77
C PRO A 118 -14.46 -3.73 7.37
N LEU A 119 -13.19 -3.49 7.71
CA LEU A 119 -12.19 -4.39 8.31
C LEU A 119 -11.70 -5.58 7.47
N PHE A 120 -12.39 -5.96 6.41
CA PHE A 120 -12.00 -7.09 5.57
C PHE A 120 -12.30 -6.86 4.09
N TYR A 121 -11.60 -7.59 3.23
CA TYR A 121 -11.95 -7.72 1.82
C TYR A 121 -12.06 -9.19 1.46
N THR A 122 -12.79 -9.47 0.39
CA THR A 122 -12.98 -10.82 -0.12
C THR A 122 -12.39 -10.94 -1.52
N ILE A 123 -11.84 -12.11 -1.82
CA ILE A 123 -11.43 -12.48 -3.18
C ILE A 123 -12.28 -13.67 -3.61
N ASN A 124 -12.96 -13.56 -4.77
CA ASN A 124 -13.77 -14.61 -5.34
C ASN A 124 -13.10 -15.20 -6.59
N VAL A 125 -12.85 -16.51 -6.59
CA VAL A 125 -12.29 -17.26 -7.72
C VAL A 125 -13.08 -18.55 -7.90
N LYS A 126 -13.72 -18.76 -9.05
CA LYS A 126 -14.52 -19.96 -9.34
C LYS A 126 -15.52 -20.31 -8.21
N ASN A 127 -16.24 -19.32 -7.69
CA ASN A 127 -17.17 -19.45 -6.56
C ASN A 127 -16.54 -19.80 -5.20
N ASN A 128 -15.21 -19.80 -5.10
CA ASN A 128 -14.52 -19.89 -3.82
C ASN A 128 -14.23 -18.48 -3.30
N ILE A 129 -14.78 -18.17 -2.12
CA ILE A 129 -14.60 -16.89 -1.45
C ILE A 129 -13.53 -17.04 -0.37
N GLN A 130 -12.50 -16.20 -0.45
CA GLN A 130 -11.48 -16.08 0.59
C GLN A 130 -11.61 -14.72 1.27
N ILE A 131 -11.52 -14.69 2.60
CA ILE A 131 -11.65 -13.48 3.42
C ILE A 131 -10.28 -13.09 3.94
N TYR A 132 -9.95 -11.81 3.82
CA TYR A 132 -8.69 -11.23 4.27
C TYR A 132 -8.95 -10.01 5.14
N LEU A 133 -8.13 -9.82 6.17
CA LEU A 133 -8.12 -8.59 6.95
C LEU A 133 -7.60 -7.43 6.11
N ASP A 134 -8.27 -6.29 6.17
CA ASP A 134 -7.92 -5.11 5.40
C ASP A 134 -6.92 -4.21 6.13
N ILE A 135 -5.63 -4.46 5.89
CA ILE A 135 -4.53 -3.63 6.41
C ILE A 135 -4.61 -2.17 5.93
N GLY A 136 -5.29 -1.89 4.80
CA GLY A 136 -5.49 -0.54 4.30
C GLY A 136 -6.17 0.38 5.31
N GLN A 137 -7.11 -0.17 6.10
CA GLN A 137 -7.82 0.59 7.12
C GLN A 137 -6.93 0.91 8.31
N VAL A 138 -6.00 0.01 8.66
CA VAL A 138 -4.99 0.28 9.69
C VAL A 138 -4.11 1.45 9.27
N PHE A 139 -3.68 1.49 8.00
CA PHE A 139 -2.91 2.62 7.47
C PHE A 139 -3.71 3.94 7.50
N ILE A 140 -4.98 3.91 7.11
CA ILE A 140 -5.87 5.08 7.19
C ILE A 140 -5.98 5.59 8.63
N LEU A 141 -6.32 4.71 9.58
CA LEU A 141 -6.46 5.09 10.99
C LEU A 141 -5.15 5.64 11.56
N TYR A 142 -4.02 5.02 11.23
CA TYR A 142 -2.71 5.49 11.69
C TYR A 142 -2.35 6.85 11.09
N SER A 143 -2.75 7.13 9.85
CA SER A 143 -2.59 8.45 9.24
C SER A 143 -3.37 9.54 9.98
N ILE A 144 -4.67 9.28 10.25
CA ILE A 144 -5.56 10.22 10.94
C ILE A 144 -5.00 10.53 12.34
N TYR A 145 -4.58 9.49 13.06
CA TYR A 145 -3.96 9.63 14.37
C TYR A 145 -2.73 10.56 14.33
N ASN A 146 -1.82 10.35 13.37
CA ASN A 146 -0.60 11.15 13.29
C ASN A 146 -0.87 12.60 12.87
N ILE A 147 -1.86 12.85 11.99
CA ILE A 147 -2.30 14.21 11.63
C ILE A 147 -2.87 14.91 12.87
N TYR A 148 -3.81 14.28 13.58
CA TYR A 148 -4.42 14.83 14.78
C TYR A 148 -3.37 15.23 15.83
N ILE A 149 -2.41 14.36 16.11
CA ILE A 149 -1.34 14.65 17.08
C ILE A 149 -0.39 15.75 16.58
N ALA A 150 -0.12 15.83 15.27
CA ALA A 150 0.71 16.89 14.70
C ALA A 150 0.04 18.26 14.86
N GLU A 151 -1.26 18.35 14.57
CA GLU A 151 -2.03 19.59 14.66
C GLU A 151 -2.24 20.04 16.10
N LYS A 152 -2.56 19.12 17.02
CA LYS A 152 -2.68 19.43 18.45
C LYS A 152 -1.40 19.99 19.07
N LYS A 153 -0.22 19.67 18.51
CA LYS A 153 1.06 20.21 18.98
C LYS A 153 1.38 21.62 18.42
N LEU A 154 0.65 22.05 17.40
CA LEU A 154 0.83 23.34 16.74
C LEU A 154 -0.15 24.40 17.26
N SER A 155 -1.27 23.97 17.86
CA SER A 155 -2.20 24.79 18.65
C SER A 155 -1.68 25.01 20.07
#